data_AF-A0A3F2V4G5-F1
#
_entry.id   AF-A0A3F2V4G5-F1
#
_cell.length_a   1.000
_cell.length_b   1.000
_cell.length_c   1.000
_cell.angle_alpha   90.00
_cell.angle_beta   90.00
_cell.angle_gamma   90.00
#
_symmetry.space_group_name_H-M   'P 1'
#
loop_
_entity.id
_entity.type
_entity.pdbx_description
1 polymer ?
#
loop_
_entity_poly.entity_id
_entity_poly.type
_entity_poly.pdbx_seq_one_letter_code
_entity_poly.pdbx_strand_id
1 'polypeptide(L)'
;MPNYGIVGAVCAQTYRLTRNGRIMKTRITMALPIALLSLGLSACSWVDLDDAAKEIMVLKPEQTKHCEQIRKTTSQVLDKVWFMNRNKPKMAEELETLARNNAVEFGGNAVTPDSEIADGKQTFIILDCAHLR
;
A
#
# COMPACT_ATOMS: atom_id res chain seq x y z
N MET A 1 18.29 12.74 14.37
CA MET A 1 18.33 12.19 12.99
C MET A 1 17.39 10.99 12.96
N PRO A 2 16.13 11.14 12.51
CA PRO A 2 15.25 9.98 12.44
C PRO A 2 15.59 9.18 11.18
N ASN A 3 15.81 7.91 11.41
CA ASN A 3 16.31 6.90 10.49
C ASN A 3 15.11 6.46 9.62
N TYR A 4 14.96 7.04 8.42
CA TYR A 4 13.91 6.65 7.46
C TYR A 4 14.20 5.25 6.93
N GLY A 5 13.65 4.26 7.62
CA GLY A 5 13.58 2.88 7.16
C GLY A 5 12.52 2.75 6.07
N ILE A 6 12.97 2.82 4.81
CA ILE A 6 12.54 1.99 3.67
C ILE A 6 11.09 1.46 3.69
N VAL A 7 10.10 2.34 3.51
CA VAL A 7 8.73 1.94 3.18
C VAL A 7 8.60 1.83 1.66
N GLY A 8 8.13 0.67 1.17
CA GLY A 8 8.19 0.30 -0.25
C GLY A 8 7.52 1.29 -1.21
N ALA A 9 8.19 1.53 -2.34
CA ALA A 9 7.66 2.17 -3.55
C ALA A 9 6.61 1.31 -4.27
N VAL A 10 5.42 1.87 -4.50
CA VAL A 10 4.49 1.32 -5.49
C VAL A 10 4.88 1.89 -6.85
N CYS A 11 5.55 1.10 -7.67
CA CYS A 11 5.71 1.43 -9.09
C CYS A 11 4.40 1.03 -9.79
N ALA A 12 3.53 2.01 -10.06
CA ALA A 12 2.27 1.79 -10.75
C ALA A 12 2.54 1.12 -12.10
N GLN A 13 2.30 -0.20 -12.16
CA GLN A 13 2.32 -0.95 -13.40
C GLN A 13 1.27 -0.31 -14.32
N THR A 14 1.77 0.24 -15.42
CA THR A 14 1.07 0.68 -16.61
C THR A 14 -0.03 -0.32 -17.05
N TYR A 15 -1.01 0.14 -17.85
CA TYR A 15 -1.98 -0.60 -18.69
C TYR A 15 -3.20 -1.32 -18.07
N ARG A 16 -4.32 -0.59 -17.86
CA ARG A 16 -5.53 -0.57 -18.76
C ARG A 16 -6.73 0.13 -18.08
N LEU A 17 -6.91 1.42 -18.35
CA LEU A 17 -8.23 2.07 -18.28
C LEU A 17 -8.57 2.59 -19.68
N THR A 18 -8.99 1.70 -20.58
CA THR A 18 -9.75 2.14 -21.77
C THR A 18 -11.21 2.28 -21.36
N ARG A 19 -11.55 3.43 -20.78
CA ARG A 19 -12.95 3.85 -20.60
C ARG A 19 -13.44 4.48 -21.90
N ASN A 20 -14.50 3.88 -22.40
CA ASN A 20 -15.44 4.25 -23.46
C ASN A 20 -15.27 5.60 -24.18
N GLY A 21 -15.34 5.53 -25.51
CA GLY A 21 -15.14 6.63 -26.44
C GLY A 21 -16.10 7.80 -26.31
N ARG A 22 -15.55 8.98 -26.60
CA ARG A 22 -16.26 10.09 -27.23
C ARG A 22 -15.24 10.89 -28.05
N ILE A 23 -15.29 10.72 -29.36
CA ILE A 23 -14.42 11.41 -30.32
C ILE A 23 -14.90 12.86 -30.43
N MET A 24 -14.17 13.80 -29.83
CA MET A 24 -14.39 15.23 -30.05
C MET A 24 -13.41 15.72 -31.12
N LYS A 25 -13.91 15.81 -32.36
CA LYS A 25 -13.19 16.34 -33.52
C LYS A 25 -12.82 17.81 -33.28
N THR A 26 -11.62 18.05 -32.79
CA THR A 26 -11.08 19.41 -32.60
C THR A 26 -10.09 19.70 -33.72
N ARG A 27 -10.32 20.79 -34.44
CA ARG A 27 -9.69 21.11 -35.73
C ARG A 27 -8.17 21.24 -35.59
N ILE A 28 -7.46 20.32 -36.24
CA ILE A 28 -5.99 20.25 -36.31
C ILE A 28 -5.52 21.47 -37.11
N THR A 29 -4.99 22.48 -36.42
CA THR A 29 -4.20 23.56 -37.03
C THR A 29 -2.73 23.26 -36.76
N MET A 30 -1.99 23.16 -37.86
CA MET A 30 -0.62 22.71 -38.03
C MET A 30 0.39 23.65 -37.35
N ALA A 31 1.05 23.20 -36.27
CA ALA A 31 2.30 23.79 -35.81
C ALA A 31 3.12 22.80 -34.94
N LEU A 32 4.26 22.41 -35.50
CA LEU A 32 5.51 21.97 -34.84
C LEU A 32 5.53 20.60 -34.12
N PRO A 33 6.28 19.60 -34.64
CA PRO A 33 6.40 18.29 -34.03
C PRO A 33 7.46 18.33 -32.93
N ILE A 34 7.06 18.69 -31.70
CA ILE A 34 7.84 18.40 -30.49
C ILE A 34 7.27 17.12 -29.89
N ALA A 35 7.34 16.04 -30.66
CA ALA A 35 7.20 14.69 -30.17
C ALA A 35 8.62 14.17 -29.88
N LEU A 36 8.78 13.41 -28.79
CA LEU A 36 10.03 12.85 -28.25
C LEU A 36 10.80 13.72 -27.25
N LEU A 37 10.20 14.07 -26.10
CA LEU A 37 10.94 14.02 -24.83
C LEU A 37 10.05 14.00 -23.57
N SER A 38 8.87 13.37 -23.61
CA SER A 38 8.18 13.01 -22.38
C SER A 38 8.69 11.64 -21.91
N LEU A 39 9.96 11.58 -21.47
CA LEU A 39 10.40 10.50 -20.59
C LEU A 39 9.55 10.63 -19.33
N GLY A 40 8.59 9.71 -19.17
CA GLY A 40 7.71 9.69 -18.02
C GLY A 40 8.55 9.62 -16.74
N LEU A 41 8.52 10.68 -15.94
CA LEU A 41 8.95 10.62 -14.56
C LEU A 41 8.00 9.64 -13.87
N SER A 42 8.45 8.40 -13.69
CA SER A 42 7.84 7.46 -12.77
C SER A 42 8.07 8.02 -11.37
N ALA A 43 7.06 8.69 -10.83
CA ALA A 43 7.07 9.11 -9.43
C ALA A 43 6.82 7.85 -8.58
N CYS A 44 7.90 7.30 -8.01
CA CYS A 44 7.77 6.37 -6.89
C CYS A 44 7.18 7.17 -5.71
N SER A 45 5.94 6.88 -5.33
CA SER A 45 5.39 7.40 -4.08
C SER A 45 5.84 6.51 -2.93
N TRP A 46 6.38 7.15 -1.89
CA TRP A 46 6.66 6.53 -0.61
C TRP A 46 5.40 6.60 0.23
N VAL A 47 5.04 5.53 0.93
CA VAL A 47 3.84 5.48 1.76
C VAL A 47 4.25 5.62 3.21
N ASP A 48 4.03 6.79 3.81
CA ASP A 48 4.17 6.97 5.26
C ASP A 48 2.95 6.41 6.01
N LEU A 49 3.09 6.17 7.32
CA LEU A 49 1.96 5.81 8.17
C LEU A 49 0.97 6.99 8.21
N ASP A 50 -0.29 6.74 7.86
CA ASP A 50 -1.34 7.74 7.91
C ASP A 50 -1.65 8.10 9.38
N ASP A 51 -1.96 9.37 9.66
CA ASP A 51 -2.34 9.78 11.02
C ASP A 51 -3.59 9.03 11.50
N ALA A 52 -4.54 8.72 10.61
CA ALA A 52 -5.70 7.90 10.91
C ALA A 52 -5.33 6.43 11.19
N ALA A 53 -4.19 5.96 10.67
CA ALA A 53 -3.72 4.59 10.91
C ALA A 53 -3.13 4.40 12.32
N LYS A 54 -2.83 5.49 13.04
CA LYS A 54 -2.30 5.45 14.41
C LYS A 54 -3.28 4.87 15.41
N GLU A 55 -4.59 5.01 15.16
CA GLU A 55 -5.65 4.48 16.01
C GLU A 55 -5.92 2.99 15.75
N ILE A 56 -5.48 2.47 14.60
CA ILE A 56 -5.64 1.05 14.25
C ILE A 56 -4.72 0.20 15.13
N MET A 57 -5.29 -0.79 15.83
CA MET A 57 -4.52 -1.70 16.69
C MET A 57 -4.07 -2.95 15.94
N VAL A 58 -2.84 -3.40 16.19
CA VAL A 58 -2.38 -4.73 15.76
C VAL A 58 -2.72 -5.73 16.86
N LEU A 59 -3.62 -6.67 16.55
CA LEU A 59 -4.07 -7.69 17.48
C LEU A 59 -3.38 -9.01 17.18
N LYS A 60 -3.14 -9.79 18.24
CA LYS A 60 -2.76 -11.20 18.07
C LYS A 60 -4.00 -12.02 17.74
N PRO A 61 -3.87 -13.16 17.03
CA PRO A 61 -5.00 -14.00 16.62
C PRO A 61 -5.97 -14.35 17.77
N GLU A 62 -5.46 -14.50 18.99
CA GLU A 62 -6.21 -14.86 20.19
C GLU A 62 -7.14 -13.73 20.68
N GLN A 63 -6.82 -12.47 20.37
CA GLN A 63 -7.56 -11.28 20.77
C GLN A 63 -8.70 -10.95 19.78
N THR A 64 -8.76 -11.63 18.64
CA THR A 64 -9.72 -11.37 17.56
C THR A 64 -11.12 -11.96 17.81
N LYS A 65 -11.30 -12.76 18.86
CA LYS A 65 -12.54 -13.50 19.15
C LYS A 65 -13.79 -12.62 19.29
N HIS A 66 -13.63 -11.35 19.60
CA HIS A 66 -14.71 -10.37 19.78
C HIS A 66 -14.71 -9.29 18.70
N CYS A 67 -14.15 -9.61 17.53
CA CYS A 67 -14.08 -8.71 16.40
C CYS A 67 -14.77 -9.32 15.18
N GLU A 68 -15.41 -8.47 14.39
CA GLU A 68 -15.96 -8.84 13.09
C GLU A 68 -14.85 -8.75 12.04
N GLN A 69 -14.75 -9.75 11.17
CA GLN A 69 -13.82 -9.72 10.04
C GLN A 69 -14.45 -8.94 8.89
N ILE A 70 -13.83 -7.81 8.51
CA ILE A 70 -14.25 -7.02 7.35
C ILE A 70 -13.74 -7.68 6.07
N ARG A 71 -12.43 -7.85 5.95
CA ARG A 71 -11.79 -8.44 4.76
C ARG A 71 -10.35 -8.87 5.02
N LYS A 72 -9.77 -9.59 4.06
CA LYS A 72 -8.33 -9.85 4.00
C LYS A 72 -7.65 -8.89 3.02
N THR A 73 -6.43 -8.51 3.32
CA THR A 73 -5.54 -7.71 2.46
C THR A 73 -4.13 -8.27 2.49
N THR A 74 -3.35 -8.05 1.45
CA THR A 74 -1.94 -8.45 1.40
C THR A 74 -1.09 -7.21 1.30
N SER A 75 -0.24 -7.01 2.31
CA SER A 75 0.76 -5.95 2.30
C SER A 75 2.05 -6.48 1.67
N GLN A 76 2.73 -5.62 0.92
CA GLN A 76 4.02 -5.93 0.32
C GLN A 76 5.00 -4.78 0.56
N VAL A 77 6.17 -5.11 1.10
CA VAL A 77 7.32 -4.20 1.18
C VAL A 77 8.26 -4.44 0.02
N LEU A 78 9.01 -3.43 -0.39
CA LEU A 78 10.04 -3.63 -1.41
C LEU A 78 11.17 -4.47 -0.83
N ASP A 79 11.29 -5.67 -1.39
CA ASP A 79 12.49 -6.45 -1.24
C ASP A 79 13.58 -5.88 -2.15
N LYS A 80 14.45 -5.05 -1.57
CA LYS A 80 15.80 -4.72 -2.07
C LYS A 80 15.89 -3.59 -3.11
N VAL A 81 16.54 -2.50 -2.68
CA VAL A 81 17.42 -1.70 -3.56
C VAL A 81 18.82 -1.81 -2.94
N TRP A 82 19.72 -2.53 -3.62
CA TRP A 82 21.18 -2.45 -3.44
C TRP A 82 21.70 -2.68 -1.96
N PHE A 83 22.08 -3.94 -1.65
CA PHE A 83 23.10 -4.33 -0.62
C PHE A 83 22.79 -4.38 0.89
N MET A 84 21.53 -4.32 1.37
CA MET A 84 21.26 -4.52 2.82
C MET A 84 20.49 -5.81 3.12
N ASN A 85 20.96 -6.54 4.14
CA ASN A 85 20.42 -7.82 4.61
C ASN A 85 18.96 -7.69 5.09
N ARG A 86 18.10 -8.64 4.69
CA ARG A 86 16.70 -8.75 5.14
C ARG A 86 16.66 -8.92 6.67
N ASN A 87 16.22 -7.88 7.37
CA ASN A 87 15.93 -7.98 8.80
C ASN A 87 14.44 -8.31 8.95
N LYS A 88 14.10 -9.61 9.09
CA LYS A 88 12.71 -10.09 9.26
C LYS A 88 11.88 -9.26 10.25
N PRO A 89 12.38 -8.88 11.46
CA PRO A 89 11.60 -8.04 12.37
C PRO A 89 11.29 -6.65 11.79
N LYS A 90 12.23 -6.06 11.04
CA LYS A 90 11.99 -4.78 10.37
C LYS A 90 10.93 -4.88 9.27
N MET A 91 10.95 -5.97 8.50
CA MET A 91 9.94 -6.22 7.48
C MET A 91 8.55 -6.42 8.10
N ALA A 92 8.46 -7.07 9.26
CA ALA A 92 7.19 -7.22 9.97
C ALA A 92 6.60 -5.86 10.36
N GLU A 93 7.40 -4.97 10.95
CA GLU A 93 6.98 -3.63 11.36
C GLU A 93 6.50 -2.78 10.16
N GLU A 94 7.21 -2.84 9.03
CA GLU A 94 6.83 -2.15 7.80
C GLU A 94 5.53 -2.73 7.20
N LEU A 95 5.38 -4.06 7.20
CA LEU A 95 4.17 -4.74 6.72
C LEU A 95 2.94 -4.45 7.60
N GLU A 96 3.12 -4.38 8.92
CA GLU A 96 2.09 -3.98 9.87
C GLU A 96 1.65 -2.52 9.64
N THR A 97 2.61 -1.62 9.42
CA THR A 97 2.33 -0.22 9.08
C THR A 97 1.47 -0.11 7.81
N LEU A 98 1.83 -0.85 6.76
CA LEU A 98 1.03 -0.92 5.53
C LEU A 98 -0.36 -1.52 5.78
N ALA A 99 -0.46 -2.55 6.61
CA ALA A 99 -1.73 -3.18 6.95
C ALA A 99 -2.67 -2.22 7.69
N ARG A 100 -2.14 -1.41 8.61
CA ARG A 100 -2.90 -0.38 9.34
C ARG A 100 -3.39 0.71 8.39
N ASN A 101 -2.55 1.17 7.47
CA ASN A 101 -2.97 2.13 6.43
C ASN A 101 -4.11 1.55 5.57
N ASN A 102 -4.00 0.30 5.14
CA ASN A 102 -5.08 -0.37 4.42
C ASN A 102 -6.36 -0.46 5.27
N ALA A 103 -6.26 -0.75 6.57
CA ALA A 103 -7.43 -0.83 7.44
C ALA A 103 -8.23 0.48 7.51
N VAL A 104 -7.56 1.63 7.47
CA VAL A 104 -8.22 2.94 7.38
C VAL A 104 -9.07 3.05 6.12
N GLU A 105 -8.54 2.64 4.96
CA GLU A 105 -9.27 2.65 3.68
C GLU A 105 -10.56 1.81 3.74
N PHE A 106 -10.55 0.74 4.53
CA PHE A 106 -11.67 -0.19 4.65
C PHE A 106 -12.54 0.02 5.90
N GLY A 107 -12.27 1.06 6.69
CA GLY A 107 -13.04 1.39 7.89
C GLY A 107 -12.92 0.39 9.04
N GLY A 108 -11.83 -0.38 9.08
CA GLY A 108 -11.51 -1.24 10.22
C GLY A 108 -10.86 -0.45 11.36
N ASN A 109 -10.83 -1.03 12.56
CA ASN A 109 -10.14 -0.45 13.73
C ASN A 109 -9.03 -1.37 14.27
N ALA A 110 -8.87 -2.57 13.71
CA ALA A 110 -7.79 -3.47 14.05
C ALA A 110 -7.32 -4.31 12.85
N VAL A 111 -6.09 -4.81 12.94
CA VAL A 111 -5.51 -5.77 12.00
C VAL A 111 -4.86 -6.94 12.74
N THR A 112 -4.90 -8.13 12.13
CA THR A 112 -4.17 -9.31 12.62
C THR A 112 -3.42 -9.96 11.47
N PRO A 113 -2.22 -10.53 11.70
CA PRO A 113 -1.56 -11.36 10.71
C PRO A 113 -2.36 -12.66 10.44
N ASP A 114 -2.46 -13.05 9.17
CA ASP A 114 -3.13 -14.28 8.69
C ASP A 114 -2.12 -15.27 8.08
N SER A 115 -0.97 -14.79 7.62
CA SER A 115 0.09 -15.61 7.04
C SER A 115 1.45 -15.28 7.64
N GLU A 116 2.41 -16.18 7.43
CA GLU A 116 3.84 -15.86 7.61
C GLU A 116 4.32 -14.85 6.57
N ILE A 117 5.48 -14.24 6.83
CA ILE A 117 6.14 -13.34 5.88
C ILE A 117 6.90 -14.18 4.84
N ALA A 118 6.46 -14.11 3.59
CA ALA A 118 7.11 -14.76 2.45
C ALA A 118 7.38 -13.71 1.35
N ASP A 119 8.61 -13.66 0.85
CA ASP A 119 9.00 -12.74 -0.23
C ASP A 119 8.63 -11.26 -0.02
N GLY A 120 8.73 -10.80 1.23
CA GLY A 120 8.36 -9.43 1.59
C GLY A 120 6.86 -9.16 1.51
N LYS A 121 6.04 -10.20 1.54
CA LYS A 121 4.59 -10.11 1.59
C LYS A 121 4.06 -10.79 2.83
N GLN A 122 2.94 -10.27 3.33
CA GLN A 122 2.18 -10.89 4.40
C GLN A 122 0.71 -10.54 4.23
N THR A 123 -0.15 -11.53 4.47
CA THR A 123 -1.60 -11.35 4.48
C THR A 123 -2.05 -10.97 5.88
N PHE A 124 -2.93 -9.98 5.94
CA PHE A 124 -3.56 -9.48 7.14
C PHE A 124 -5.07 -9.56 7.01
N ILE A 125 -5.74 -9.75 8.14
CA ILE A 125 -7.19 -9.61 8.27
C ILE A 125 -7.46 -8.23 8.88
N ILE A 126 -8.36 -7.48 8.26
CA ILE A 126 -8.89 -6.22 8.78
C ILE A 126 -10.16 -6.54 9.56
N LEU A 127 -10.21 -5.99 10.77
CA LEU A 127 -11.19 -6.30 11.78
C LEU A 127 -11.92 -5.03 12.21
N ASP A 128 -13.18 -5.22 12.59
CA ASP A 128 -13.96 -4.26 13.36
C ASP A 128 -14.28 -4.83 14.75
N CYS A 129 -13.63 -4.28 15.76
CA CYS A 129 -13.75 -4.69 17.15
C CYS A 129 -14.63 -3.68 17.90
N ALA A 130 -15.85 -4.08 18.29
CA ALA A 130 -16.77 -3.20 19.01
C ALA A 130 -16.21 -2.68 20.35
N HIS A 131 -15.33 -3.44 20.99
CA HIS A 131 -14.72 -3.09 22.28
C HIS A 131 -13.56 -2.08 22.20
N LEU A 132 -13.15 -1.69 20.98
CA LEU A 132 -12.07 -0.72 20.74
C LEU A 132 -12.59 0.66 20.30
N ARG A 133 -13.91 0.85 20.25
CA ARG A 133 -14.56 2.13 19.91
C ARG A 133 -14.82 2.98 21.14
#